data_AF-A0A811Z0B2-F1
#
_entry.id   AF-A0A811Z0B2-F1
#
_cell.length_a   1.000
_cell.length_b   1.000
_cell.length_c   1.000
_cell.angle_alpha   90.00
_cell.angle_beta   90.00
_cell.angle_gamma   90.00
#
_symmetry.space_group_name_H-M   'P 1'
#
loop_
_entity.id
_entity.type
_entity.pdbx_description
1 polymer ?
#
loop_
_entity_poly.entity_id
_entity_poly.type
_entity_poly.pdbx_seq_one_letter_code
_entity_poly.pdbx_strand_id
1 'polypeptide(L)'
;MVVVAVVRGWWQGAHGHPTVRPRNDVAHKQLSAFGEYVAEILPKYVQQICIHPDGVIPVLTFLRDHTSAQFQSLADLTAIVYNLLSLCFNSWIRVKTYIDELTPIEFTVSVYKAANWYVREIWDMFGVFFANHPDLRRTLTGYGFEGHPFRTFQCLAALQYDDEVKRVVAEPIQLAQEFPKFDLNSSWEAFPAYRQLPESLKLEAGDKKPETK
;
A
#
# COMPACT_ATOMS: atom_id res chain seq x y z
N MET A 1 0.75 -14.63 -6.27
CA MET A 1 -0.54 -14.28 -5.63
C MET A 1 -0.68 -12.76 -5.52
N VAL A 2 -0.88 -12.12 -6.67
CA VAL A 2 -1.51 -10.79 -6.73
C VAL A 2 -2.81 -10.91 -5.95
N VAL A 3 -3.01 -10.08 -4.93
CA VAL A 3 -4.22 -10.17 -4.10
C VAL A 3 -5.36 -9.58 -4.91
N VAL A 4 -6.02 -10.43 -5.69
CA VAL A 4 -7.27 -10.08 -6.38
C VAL A 4 -8.36 -10.11 -5.31
N ALA A 5 -8.81 -8.93 -4.87
CA ALA A 5 -9.80 -8.80 -3.81
C ALA A 5 -11.13 -8.38 -4.42
N VAL A 6 -11.89 -9.33 -4.98
CA VAL A 6 -13.25 -9.07 -5.47
C VAL A 6 -14.17 -8.73 -4.30
N VAL A 7 -14.48 -7.45 -4.12
CA VAL A 7 -15.54 -7.00 -3.22
C VAL A 7 -16.87 -7.15 -3.96
N ARG A 8 -17.43 -8.37 -3.99
CA ARG A 8 -18.86 -8.55 -4.31
C ARG A 8 -19.65 -8.42 -3.02
N GLY A 9 -20.59 -7.48 -3.00
CA GLY A 9 -21.63 -7.42 -1.99
C GLY A 9 -22.97 -7.15 -2.64
N TRP A 10 -23.80 -8.19 -2.80
CA TRP A 10 -25.26 -8.13 -2.66
C TRP A 10 -25.68 -9.47 -2.03
N TRP A 11 -26.51 -9.38 -0.98
CA TRP A 11 -27.02 -10.49 -0.18
C TRP A 11 -27.67 -11.57 -1.08
N GLN A 12 -26.93 -12.63 -1.39
CA GLN A 12 -27.51 -13.92 -1.74
C GLN A 12 -27.44 -14.76 -0.48
N GLY A 13 -28.61 -15.04 0.10
CA GLY A 13 -28.73 -15.81 1.34
C GLY A 13 -28.02 -17.16 1.20
N ALA A 14 -26.84 -17.27 1.79
CA ALA A 14 -26.14 -18.54 1.91
C ALA A 14 -26.51 -19.14 3.26
N HIS A 15 -27.00 -20.37 3.24
CA HIS A 15 -27.25 -21.18 4.43
C HIS A 15 -25.92 -21.33 5.22
N GLY A 16 -25.78 -20.59 6.31
CA GLY A 16 -24.57 -20.56 7.14
C GLY A 16 -24.88 -20.06 8.55
N HIS A 17 -23.92 -20.21 9.46
CA HIS A 17 -24.08 -19.75 10.85
C HIS A 17 -24.29 -18.23 10.90
N PRO A 18 -25.28 -17.69 11.68
CA PRO A 18 -25.66 -16.28 11.62
C PRO A 18 -24.54 -15.26 11.86
N THR A 19 -23.55 -15.62 12.67
CA THR A 19 -22.44 -14.73 13.04
C THR A 19 -21.22 -14.84 12.11
N VAL A 20 -21.14 -15.89 11.28
CA VAL A 20 -19.95 -16.17 10.46
C VAL A 20 -20.22 -15.76 9.02
N ARG A 21 -19.35 -14.94 8.45
CA ARG A 21 -19.44 -14.58 7.03
C ARG A 21 -19.24 -15.82 6.16
N PRO A 22 -20.17 -16.15 5.24
CA PRO A 22 -19.99 -17.27 4.32
C PRO A 22 -18.81 -17.00 3.37
N ARG A 23 -17.93 -17.99 3.22
CA ARG A 23 -16.79 -17.93 2.29
C ARG A 23 -17.26 -18.27 0.88
N ASN A 24 -16.85 -17.48 -0.11
CA ASN A 24 -17.14 -17.75 -1.51
C ASN A 24 -15.95 -18.47 -2.18
N ASP A 25 -16.01 -19.80 -2.20
CA ASP A 25 -14.92 -20.63 -2.74
C ASP A 25 -14.83 -20.60 -4.27
N VAL A 26 -15.96 -20.36 -4.95
CA VAL A 26 -16.00 -20.27 -6.42
C VAL A 26 -15.20 -19.06 -6.88
N ALA A 27 -15.45 -17.90 -6.28
CA ALA A 27 -14.68 -16.69 -6.58
C ALA A 27 -13.20 -16.89 -6.25
N HIS A 28 -12.88 -17.51 -5.10
CA HIS A 28 -11.48 -17.77 -4.74
C HIS A 28 -10.75 -18.63 -5.79
N LYS A 29 -11.37 -19.68 -6.31
CA LYS A 29 -10.80 -20.54 -7.36
C LYS A 29 -10.61 -19.82 -8.69
N GLN A 30 -11.58 -19.00 -9.10
CA GLN A 30 -11.47 -18.20 -10.32
C GLN A 30 -10.29 -17.21 -10.22
N LEU A 31 -10.12 -16.60 -9.06
CA LEU A 31 -9.05 -15.65 -8.81
C LEU A 31 -7.68 -16.30 -8.67
N SER A 32 -7.59 -17.50 -8.09
CA SER A 32 -6.33 -18.25 -8.08
C SER A 32 -5.90 -18.64 -9.50
N ALA A 33 -6.82 -19.17 -10.31
CA ALA A 33 -6.54 -19.53 -11.70
C ALA A 33 -6.15 -18.31 -12.55
N PHE A 34 -6.82 -17.17 -12.37
CA PHE A 34 -6.43 -15.92 -13.03
C PHE A 34 -5.06 -15.41 -12.53
N GLY A 35 -4.76 -15.57 -11.24
CA GLY A 35 -3.45 -15.22 -10.69
C GLY A 35 -2.30 -16.05 -11.25
N GLU A 36 -2.53 -17.35 -11.46
CA GLU A 36 -1.60 -18.27 -12.14
C GLU A 36 -1.42 -17.85 -13.60
N TYR A 37 -2.52 -17.59 -14.32
CA TYR A 37 -2.49 -17.12 -15.70
C TYR A 37 -1.65 -15.84 -15.89
N VAL A 38 -1.83 -14.83 -15.02
CA VAL A 38 -1.04 -13.60 -15.09
C VAL A 38 0.45 -13.86 -14.76
N ALA A 39 0.73 -14.78 -13.84
CA ALA A 39 2.10 -15.15 -13.47
C ALA A 39 2.82 -15.87 -14.61
N GLU A 40 2.12 -16.68 -15.40
CA GLU A 40 2.67 -17.37 -16.58
C GLU A 40 2.99 -16.40 -17.73
N ILE A 41 2.16 -15.38 -17.94
CA ILE A 41 2.36 -14.39 -19.01
C ILE A 41 3.49 -13.42 -18.69
N LEU A 42 3.57 -12.96 -17.44
CA LEU A 42 4.55 -11.96 -17.00
C LEU A 42 5.46 -12.47 -15.88
N PRO A 43 6.23 -13.56 -16.11
CA PRO A 43 7.07 -14.17 -15.06
C PRO A 43 8.22 -13.27 -14.63
N LYS A 44 8.61 -12.31 -15.49
CA LYS A 44 9.73 -11.39 -15.23
C LYS A 44 9.45 -10.43 -14.07
N TYR A 45 8.21 -9.98 -13.91
CA TYR A 45 7.85 -8.89 -13.00
C TYR A 45 6.97 -9.34 -11.84
N VAL A 46 6.17 -10.40 -12.03
CA VAL A 46 5.22 -10.88 -11.03
C VAL A 46 5.93 -11.77 -10.01
N GLN A 47 5.98 -11.31 -8.76
CA GLN A 47 6.40 -12.13 -7.62
C GLN A 47 5.17 -12.64 -6.86
N GLN A 48 5.37 -13.52 -5.87
CA GLN A 48 4.26 -14.15 -5.14
C GLN A 48 3.31 -13.15 -4.46
N ILE A 49 3.76 -11.96 -4.02
CA ILE A 49 2.92 -11.00 -3.30
C ILE A 49 2.96 -9.60 -3.94
N CYS A 50 4.05 -9.29 -4.65
CA CYS A 50 4.38 -7.95 -5.14
C CYS A 50 4.88 -7.99 -6.59
N ILE A 51 5.00 -6.82 -7.21
CA ILE A 51 5.62 -6.63 -8.51
C ILE A 51 6.95 -5.89 -8.31
N HIS A 52 7.93 -6.18 -9.16
CA HIS A 52 9.17 -5.41 -9.21
C HIS A 52 8.90 -3.95 -9.65
N PRO A 53 9.55 -2.92 -9.06
CA PRO A 53 9.30 -1.51 -9.40
C PRO A 53 9.51 -1.18 -10.88
N ASP A 54 10.53 -1.73 -11.53
CA ASP A 54 10.78 -1.54 -12.98
C ASP A 54 9.69 -2.13 -13.88
N GLY A 55 8.83 -3.00 -13.34
CA GLY A 55 7.78 -3.71 -14.07
C GLY A 55 6.42 -3.03 -14.03
N VAL A 56 6.30 -1.86 -13.40
CA VAL A 56 5.00 -1.23 -13.12
C VAL A 56 4.28 -0.86 -14.42
N ILE A 57 4.93 -0.15 -15.35
CA ILE A 57 4.29 0.26 -16.60
C ILE A 57 3.87 -0.94 -17.46
N PRO A 58 4.74 -1.93 -17.74
CA PRO A 58 4.36 -3.10 -18.53
C PRO A 58 3.19 -3.87 -17.93
N VAL A 59 3.20 -4.12 -16.60
CA VAL A 59 2.13 -4.88 -15.96
C VAL A 59 0.82 -4.11 -15.95
N LEU A 60 0.84 -2.82 -15.62
CA LEU A 60 -0.38 -2.00 -15.62
C LEU A 60 -0.97 -1.86 -17.04
N THR A 61 -0.12 -1.73 -18.05
CA THR A 61 -0.57 -1.68 -19.46
C THR A 61 -1.22 -2.99 -19.87
N PHE A 62 -0.61 -4.13 -19.53
CA PHE A 62 -1.19 -5.45 -19.76
C PHE A 62 -2.54 -5.62 -19.05
N LEU A 63 -2.63 -5.24 -17.77
CA LEU A 63 -3.87 -5.31 -17.00
C LEU A 63 -4.98 -4.39 -17.52
N ARG A 64 -4.63 -3.33 -18.24
CA ARG A 64 -5.61 -2.43 -18.85
C ARG A 64 -6.12 -2.97 -20.19
N ASP A 65 -5.22 -3.47 -21.03
CA ASP A 65 -5.47 -3.69 -22.45
C ASP A 65 -5.78 -5.16 -22.81
N HIS A 66 -5.42 -6.13 -21.96
CA HIS A 66 -5.61 -7.55 -22.25
C HIS A 66 -7.09 -7.97 -22.26
N THR A 67 -7.50 -8.84 -23.18
CA THR A 67 -8.93 -9.20 -23.34
C THR A 67 -9.51 -9.90 -22.10
N SER A 68 -8.72 -10.73 -21.42
CA SER A 68 -9.16 -11.36 -20.15
C SER A 68 -8.91 -10.49 -18.92
N ALA A 69 -8.16 -9.38 -19.06
CA ALA A 69 -7.83 -8.46 -17.98
C ALA A 69 -8.12 -7.03 -18.47
N GLN A 70 -9.37 -6.59 -18.28
CA GLN A 70 -9.84 -5.28 -18.72
C GLN A 70 -9.99 -4.34 -17.50
N PHE A 71 -8.89 -4.12 -16.78
CA PHE A 71 -8.88 -3.24 -15.61
C PHE A 71 -8.77 -1.78 -16.06
N GLN A 72 -9.86 -1.23 -16.56
CA GLN A 72 -9.88 0.12 -17.14
C GLN A 72 -9.85 1.23 -16.10
N SER A 73 -10.37 0.98 -14.90
CA SER A 73 -10.49 1.98 -13.85
C SER A 73 -9.44 1.78 -12.77
N LEU A 74 -8.66 2.83 -12.50
CA LEU A 74 -7.83 2.93 -11.31
C LEU A 74 -8.72 3.53 -10.22
N ALA A 75 -9.05 2.72 -9.21
CA ALA A 75 -9.90 3.13 -8.11
C ALA A 75 -9.13 3.97 -7.10
N ASP A 76 -7.99 3.46 -6.63
CA ASP A 76 -7.12 4.15 -5.68
C ASP A 76 -5.65 3.80 -5.92
N LEU A 77 -4.78 4.73 -5.52
CA LEU A 77 -3.34 4.52 -5.45
C LEU A 77 -2.80 5.06 -4.13
N THR A 78 -2.43 4.16 -3.20
CA THR A 78 -1.96 4.51 -1.85
C THR A 78 -0.62 3.85 -1.56
N ALA A 79 0.42 4.60 -1.19
CA ALA A 79 1.76 4.07 -0.88
C ALA A 79 2.26 3.01 -1.90
N ILE A 80 2.05 3.30 -3.19
CA ILE A 80 2.31 2.42 -4.34
C ILE A 80 1.58 1.06 -4.32
N VAL A 81 0.34 1.09 -3.86
CA VAL A 81 -0.64 0.01 -4.01
C VAL A 81 -1.70 0.47 -4.99
N TYR A 82 -1.74 -0.15 -6.16
CA TYR A 82 -2.74 0.11 -7.19
C TYR A 82 -3.96 -0.78 -6.94
N ASN A 83 -5.10 -0.16 -6.62
CA ASN A 83 -6.39 -0.83 -6.60
C ASN A 83 -7.05 -0.58 -7.96
N LEU A 84 -7.22 -1.64 -8.76
CA LEU A 84 -7.82 -1.56 -10.09
C LEU A 84 -9.14 -2.31 -10.13
N LEU A 85 -10.06 -1.81 -10.94
CA LEU A 85 -11.38 -2.36 -11.16
C LEU A 85 -11.58 -2.68 -12.64
N SER A 86 -11.95 -3.93 -12.93
CA SER A 86 -12.47 -4.33 -14.22
C SER A 86 -13.98 -4.27 -14.20
N LEU A 87 -14.55 -3.40 -15.04
CA LEU A 87 -15.99 -3.21 -15.13
C LEU A 87 -16.67 -4.37 -15.87
N CYS A 88 -16.03 -4.92 -16.90
CA CYS A 88 -16.58 -6.02 -17.70
C CYS A 88 -16.70 -7.33 -16.90
N PHE A 89 -15.70 -7.62 -16.06
CA PHE A 89 -15.71 -8.81 -15.21
C PHE A 89 -16.22 -8.54 -13.78
N ASN A 90 -16.49 -7.26 -13.45
CA ASN A 90 -16.81 -6.80 -12.10
C ASN A 90 -15.87 -7.39 -11.04
N SER A 91 -14.57 -7.28 -11.31
CA SER A 91 -13.50 -7.85 -10.49
C SER A 91 -12.51 -6.76 -10.07
N TRP A 92 -11.96 -6.92 -8.88
CA TRP A 92 -11.06 -5.96 -8.24
C TRP A 92 -9.71 -6.63 -8.00
N ILE A 93 -8.64 -5.94 -8.37
CA ILE A 93 -7.28 -6.43 -8.19
C ILE A 93 -6.44 -5.41 -7.43
N ARG A 94 -5.59 -5.90 -6.53
CA ARG A 94 -4.60 -5.10 -5.83
C ARG A 94 -3.20 -5.48 -6.27
N VAL A 95 -2.52 -4.54 -6.91
CA VAL A 95 -1.13 -4.66 -7.32
C VAL A 95 -0.28 -3.85 -6.35
N LYS A 96 0.71 -4.50 -5.73
CA LYS A 96 1.62 -3.87 -4.77
C LYS A 96 3.03 -3.86 -5.32
N THR A 97 3.76 -2.78 -5.11
CA THR A 97 5.20 -2.71 -5.34
C THR A 97 5.91 -2.21 -4.09
N TYR A 98 7.20 -2.49 -4.01
CA TYR A 98 8.10 -2.02 -2.97
C TYR A 98 9.14 -1.10 -3.60
N ILE A 99 9.54 -0.06 -2.86
CA ILE A 99 10.43 1.00 -3.34
C ILE A 99 11.23 1.53 -2.16
N ASP A 100 12.47 1.92 -2.42
CA ASP A 100 13.32 2.61 -1.47
C ASP A 100 13.12 4.13 -1.58
N GLU A 101 13.71 4.88 -0.65
CA GLU A 101 13.48 6.33 -0.55
C GLU A 101 14.08 7.13 -1.72
N LEU A 102 15.16 6.61 -2.31
CA LEU A 102 15.95 7.29 -3.33
C LEU A 102 15.67 6.75 -4.74
N THR A 103 15.11 5.55 -4.84
CA THR A 103 14.88 4.89 -6.11
C THR A 103 13.67 5.53 -6.79
N PRO A 104 13.84 6.16 -7.97
CA PRO A 104 12.72 6.73 -8.69
C PRO A 104 11.84 5.62 -9.28
N ILE A 105 10.53 5.81 -9.25
CA ILE A 105 9.58 4.95 -9.95
C ILE A 105 9.13 5.59 -11.26
N GLU A 106 8.78 4.75 -12.23
CA GLU A 106 8.23 5.23 -13.49
C GLU A 106 6.82 5.84 -13.34
N PHE A 107 6.57 6.92 -14.06
CA PHE A 107 5.30 7.65 -14.03
C PHE A 107 4.16 6.88 -14.72
N THR A 108 3.10 6.57 -13.97
CA THR A 108 1.98 5.70 -14.37
C THR A 108 0.80 6.41 -15.06
N VAL A 109 0.85 7.74 -15.24
CA VAL A 109 -0.24 8.52 -15.85
C VAL A 109 -0.43 8.23 -17.33
N SER A 110 0.63 7.77 -18.01
CA SER A 110 0.53 7.28 -19.40
C SER A 110 -0.46 6.11 -19.52
N VAL A 111 -0.58 5.30 -18.46
CA VAL A 111 -1.54 4.18 -18.39
C VAL A 111 -2.89 4.67 -17.86
N TYR A 112 -2.89 5.34 -16.70
CA TYR A 112 -4.11 5.84 -16.07
C TYR A 112 -4.02 7.34 -15.81
N LYS A 113 -4.76 8.14 -16.57
CA LYS A 113 -4.78 9.60 -16.39
C LYS A 113 -5.16 10.03 -14.97
N ALA A 114 -5.99 9.24 -14.28
CA ALA A 114 -6.37 9.45 -12.89
C ALA A 114 -5.17 9.47 -11.93
N ALA A 115 -4.08 8.78 -12.25
CA ALA A 115 -2.88 8.69 -11.41
C ALA A 115 -2.18 10.03 -11.16
N ASN A 116 -2.48 11.08 -11.94
CA ASN A 116 -1.77 12.37 -11.84
C ASN A 116 -1.88 12.99 -10.44
N TRP A 117 -3.09 12.98 -9.87
CA TRP A 117 -3.31 13.50 -8.52
C TRP A 117 -2.73 12.58 -7.45
N TYR A 118 -2.94 11.26 -7.57
CA TYR A 118 -2.41 10.30 -6.62
C TYR A 118 -0.88 10.31 -6.54
N VAL A 119 -0.20 10.47 -7.68
CA VAL A 119 1.25 10.56 -7.72
C VAL A 119 1.76 11.79 -6.97
N ARG A 120 1.10 12.94 -7.13
CA ARG A 120 1.41 14.16 -6.37
C ARG A 120 1.15 13.99 -4.88
N GLU A 121 0.04 13.36 -4.52
CA GLU A 121 -0.29 13.05 -3.13
C GLU A 121 0.75 12.13 -2.50
N ILE A 122 1.16 11.06 -3.19
CA ILE A 122 2.16 10.13 -2.68
C ILE A 122 3.51 10.82 -2.51
N TRP A 123 3.90 11.66 -3.46
CA TRP A 123 5.12 12.44 -3.34
C TRP A 123 5.05 13.42 -2.15
N ASP A 124 3.91 14.10 -1.95
CA ASP A 124 3.71 15.05 -0.85
C ASP A 124 3.68 14.36 0.53
N MET A 125 2.99 13.21 0.64
CA MET A 125 2.77 12.51 1.91
C MET A 125 3.88 11.54 2.31
N PHE A 126 4.50 10.86 1.35
CA PHE A 126 5.49 9.80 1.58
C PHE A 126 6.89 10.16 1.05
N GLY A 127 7.00 11.12 0.14
CA GLY A 127 8.28 11.52 -0.46
C GLY A 127 8.78 10.59 -1.56
N VAL A 128 7.92 9.73 -2.10
CA VAL A 128 8.30 8.84 -3.21
C VAL A 128 8.43 9.66 -4.49
N PHE A 129 9.58 9.56 -5.15
CA PHE A 129 9.86 10.31 -6.37
C PHE A 129 9.44 9.54 -7.63
N PHE A 130 8.71 10.21 -8.52
CA PHE A 130 8.24 9.67 -9.80
C PHE A 130 8.99 10.32 -10.97
N ALA A 131 9.71 9.53 -11.76
CA ALA A 131 10.44 10.01 -12.93
C ALA A 131 9.47 10.34 -14.08
N ASN A 132 9.75 11.42 -14.83
CA ASN A 132 8.99 11.87 -16.00
C ASN A 132 7.58 12.42 -15.72
N HIS A 133 7.31 12.86 -14.48
CA HIS A 133 6.09 13.59 -14.16
C HIS A 133 6.13 15.02 -14.73
N PRO A 134 5.07 15.53 -15.42
CA PRO A 134 5.09 16.85 -16.07
C PRO A 134 5.14 18.02 -15.09
N ASP A 135 4.48 17.93 -13.94
CA ASP A 135 4.50 18.94 -12.88
C ASP A 135 4.33 18.28 -11.51
N LEU A 136 5.45 17.91 -10.87
CA LEU A 136 5.45 17.31 -9.53
C LEU A 136 5.54 18.42 -8.49
N ARG A 137 4.42 18.66 -7.79
CA ARG A 137 4.29 19.71 -6.77
C ARG A 137 3.39 19.25 -5.63
N ARG A 138 3.47 19.96 -4.51
CA ARG A 138 2.67 19.67 -3.31
C ARG A 138 1.21 19.96 -3.60
N THR A 139 0.32 19.15 -3.03
CA THR A 139 -1.12 19.29 -3.27
C THR A 139 -1.91 19.39 -1.97
N LEU A 140 -1.51 18.65 -0.93
CA LEU A 140 -2.20 18.63 0.36
C LEU A 140 -1.52 19.51 1.40
N THR A 141 -0.19 19.54 1.43
CA THR A 141 0.55 20.33 2.42
C THR A 141 0.66 21.80 2.01
N GLY A 142 0.86 22.68 3.01
CA GLY A 142 1.05 24.11 2.79
C GLY A 142 2.37 24.42 2.05
N TYR A 143 2.44 25.59 1.41
CA TYR A 143 3.58 25.98 0.56
C TYR A 143 4.94 26.00 1.27
N GLY A 144 5.00 26.33 2.56
CA GLY A 144 6.22 26.36 3.38
C GLY A 144 6.42 25.14 4.27
N PHE A 145 5.67 24.06 4.03
CA PHE A 145 5.73 22.86 4.85
C PHE A 145 7.01 22.07 4.57
N GLU A 146 7.70 21.59 5.59
CA GLU A 146 8.90 20.77 5.42
C GLU A 146 8.63 19.34 5.90
N GLY A 147 9.13 18.36 5.14
CA GLY A 147 8.93 16.93 5.42
C GLY A 147 7.69 16.31 4.77
N HIS A 148 7.47 15.03 5.13
CA HIS A 148 6.44 14.15 4.57
C HIS A 148 5.65 13.51 5.74
N PRO A 149 4.38 13.90 5.98
CA PRO A 149 3.66 13.57 7.21
C PRO A 149 3.54 12.08 7.53
N PHE A 150 3.35 11.23 6.50
CA PHE A 150 3.13 9.80 6.68
C PHE A 150 4.42 8.96 6.75
N ARG A 151 5.60 9.58 6.62
CA ARG A 151 6.90 8.90 6.74
C ARG A 151 7.46 8.97 8.15
N THR A 152 7.35 10.13 8.81
CA THR A 152 7.76 10.34 10.20
C THR A 152 6.98 11.53 10.75
N PHE A 153 6.46 11.42 11.97
CA PHE A 153 5.56 12.39 12.64
C PHE A 153 6.25 13.71 13.06
N GLN A 154 7.06 14.33 12.19
CA GLN A 154 7.90 15.49 12.54
C GLN A 154 7.27 16.85 12.22
N CYS A 155 6.00 16.90 11.86
CA CYS A 155 5.32 18.15 11.51
C CYS A 155 4.82 18.86 12.78
N LEU A 156 5.75 19.48 13.50
CA LEU A 156 5.54 20.15 14.78
C LEU A 156 5.50 21.68 14.62
N ALA A 157 4.95 22.21 13.53
CA ALA A 157 4.81 23.66 13.35
C ALA A 157 3.33 24.07 13.41
N ALA A 158 3.01 25.01 14.30
CA ALA A 158 1.70 25.61 14.42
C ALA A 158 1.70 26.99 13.75
N LEU A 159 0.63 27.31 13.03
CA LEU A 159 0.45 28.63 12.42
C LEU A 159 -0.33 29.52 13.39
N GLN A 160 0.25 30.66 13.75
CA GLN A 160 -0.40 31.67 14.57
C GLN A 160 -0.31 33.04 13.90
N TYR A 161 -1.33 33.88 14.09
CA TYR A 161 -1.29 35.25 13.62
C TYR A 161 -0.51 36.10 14.62
N ASP A 162 0.54 36.77 14.14
CA ASP A 162 1.30 37.74 14.92
C ASP A 162 0.89 39.16 14.51
N ASP A 163 0.44 39.95 15.48
CA ASP A 163 -0.04 41.31 15.24
C ASP A 163 1.11 42.32 15.03
N GLU A 164 2.30 42.06 15.57
CA GLU A 164 3.46 42.94 15.37
C GLU A 164 3.87 42.95 13.89
N VAL A 165 3.88 41.76 13.28
CA VAL A 165 4.28 41.56 11.88
C VAL A 165 3.06 41.58 10.93
N LYS A 166 1.84 41.62 11.48
CA LYS A 166 0.54 41.59 10.77
C LYS A 166 0.45 40.47 9.74
N ARG A 167 0.99 39.29 10.06
CA ARG A 167 0.97 38.11 9.18
C ARG A 167 0.92 36.83 9.99
N VAL A 168 0.52 35.74 9.33
CA VAL A 168 0.59 34.41 9.92
C VAL A 168 2.03 33.90 9.90
N VAL A 169 2.54 33.51 11.06
CA VAL A 169 3.89 32.99 11.26
C VAL A 169 3.80 31.51 11.67
N ALA A 170 4.77 30.71 11.25
CA ALA A 170 4.91 29.32 11.68
C ALA A 170 5.86 29.25 12.88
N GLU A 171 5.36 28.81 14.02
CA GLU A 171 6.12 28.63 15.25
C GLU A 171 6.21 27.15 15.65
N PRO A 172 7.22 26.75 16.42
CA PRO A 172 7.27 25.41 17.01
C PRO A 172 6.01 25.14 17.84
N ILE A 173 5.44 23.94 17.70
CA ILE A 173 4.20 23.59 18.37
C ILE A 173 4.41 23.54 19.88
N GLN A 174 3.56 24.26 20.60
CA GLN A 174 3.46 24.21 22.05
C GLN A 174 2.06 23.73 22.40
N LEU A 175 1.93 22.44 22.71
CA LEU A 175 0.66 21.86 23.12
C LEU A 175 0.43 22.16 24.61
N ALA A 176 -0.73 22.73 24.96
CA ALA A 176 -1.10 22.94 26.36
C ALA A 176 -1.23 21.61 27.13
N GLN A 177 -1.63 20.55 26.43
CA GLN A 177 -1.69 19.19 26.92
C GLN A 177 -1.04 18.27 25.88
N GLU A 178 -0.06 17.48 26.30
CA GLU A 178 0.52 16.44 25.46
C GLU A 178 -0.51 15.35 25.14
N PHE A 179 -0.41 14.75 23.95
CA PHE A 179 -1.31 13.66 23.57
C PHE A 179 -1.09 12.43 24.49
N PRO A 180 -2.09 12.00 25.28
CA PRO A 180 -1.92 10.87 26.16
C PRO A 180 -1.87 9.57 25.34
N LYS A 181 -0.66 9.03 25.18
CA LYS A 181 -0.45 7.77 24.47
C LYS A 181 -0.78 6.60 25.38
N PHE A 182 -1.95 5.99 25.17
CA PHE A 182 -2.32 4.74 25.84
C PHE A 182 -1.76 3.53 25.08
N ASP A 183 -1.09 2.63 25.78
CA ASP A 183 -0.72 1.33 25.23
C ASP A 183 -1.89 0.35 25.44
N LEU A 184 -2.64 0.11 24.37
CA LEU A 184 -3.81 -0.77 24.37
C LEU A 184 -3.45 -2.20 23.97
N ASN A 185 -2.17 -2.49 23.70
CA ASN A 185 -1.77 -3.82 23.26
C ASN A 185 -1.88 -4.82 24.41
N SER A 186 -2.58 -5.93 24.16
CA SER A 186 -2.65 -7.03 25.10
C SER A 186 -1.38 -7.87 25.04
N SER A 187 -0.83 -8.24 26.19
CA SER A 187 0.33 -9.15 26.27
C SER A 187 0.00 -10.58 25.82
N TRP A 188 -1.28 -10.97 25.84
CA TRP A 188 -1.74 -12.30 25.43
C TRP A 188 -2.11 -12.32 23.94
N GLU A 189 -1.75 -13.41 23.26
CA GLU A 189 -2.04 -13.60 21.85
C GLU A 189 -3.47 -14.09 21.62
N ALA A 190 -4.25 -13.34 20.83
CA ALA A 190 -5.63 -13.69 20.50
C ALA A 190 -5.77 -14.63 19.29
N PHE A 191 -4.78 -14.66 18.38
CA PHE A 191 -4.90 -15.35 17.08
C PHE A 191 -3.77 -16.34 16.80
N PRO A 192 -3.85 -17.58 17.31
CA PRO A 192 -2.80 -18.60 17.12
C PRO A 192 -2.48 -18.94 15.66
N ALA A 193 -3.44 -18.75 14.74
CA ALA A 193 -3.26 -19.05 13.32
C ALA A 193 -2.23 -18.14 12.60
N TYR A 194 -1.93 -16.97 13.17
CA TYR A 194 -0.98 -16.00 12.60
C TYR A 194 0.31 -15.88 13.43
N ARG A 195 0.53 -16.83 14.36
CA ARG A 195 1.75 -16.85 15.17
C ARG A 195 2.97 -16.96 14.27
N GLN A 196 3.84 -15.96 14.33
CA GLN A 196 5.16 -16.05 13.69
C GLN A 196 5.96 -17.12 14.41
N LEU A 197 6.62 -18.00 13.64
CA LEU A 197 7.50 -18.99 14.23
C LEU A 197 8.63 -18.24 14.95
N PRO A 198 9.00 -18.66 16.17
CA PRO A 198 10.14 -18.06 16.85
C PRO A 198 11.37 -18.27 15.98
N GLU A 199 12.14 -17.20 15.78
CA GLU A 199 13.41 -17.30 15.08
C GLU A 199 14.25 -18.36 15.78
N SER A 200 14.71 -19.37 15.04
CA SER A 200 15.69 -20.32 15.58
C SER A 200 16.90 -19.52 16.02
N LEU A 201 17.33 -19.69 17.28
CA LEU A 201 18.60 -19.13 17.76
C LEU A 201 19.68 -19.52 16.74
N LYS A 202 20.19 -18.53 15.99
CA LYS A 202 21.36 -18.72 15.15
C LYS A 202 22.50 -18.99 16.13
N LEU A 203 22.80 -20.26 16.39
CA LEU A 203 24.04 -20.62 17.05
C LEU A 203 25.13 -20.05 16.13
N GLU A 204 25.83 -19.02 16.59
CA GLU A 204 27.04 -18.59 15.90
C GLU A 204 27.96 -19.82 15.81
N ALA A 205 28.53 -20.06 14.63
CA ALA A 205 29.38 -21.20 14.35
C ALA A 205 30.66 -21.12 15.19
N GLY A 206 30.57 -21.48 16.48
CA GLY A 206 31.63 -21.32 17.46
C GLY A 206 31.36 -22.01 18.80
N ASP A 207 30.09 -22.15 19.23
CA ASP A 207 29.80 -22.86 20.48
C ASP A 207 29.78 -24.39 20.25
N LYS A 208 30.88 -25.04 20.67
CA LYS A 208 30.94 -26.49 20.80
C LYS A 208 29.85 -26.94 21.77
N LYS A 209 29.03 -27.91 21.34
CA LYS A 209 28.07 -28.63 22.19
C LYS A 209 28.76 -29.00 23.52
N PRO A 210 28.17 -28.70 24.69
CA PRO A 210 28.75 -29.13 25.95
C PRO A 210 28.77 -30.67 25.98
N GLU A 211 29.98 -31.24 26.11
CA GLU A 211 30.19 -32.67 26.27
C GLU A 211 29.42 -33.14 27.51
N THR A 212 28.52 -34.09 27.30
CA THR A 212 27.73 -34.71 28.36
C THR A 212 28.66 -35.67 29.14
N LYS A 213 28.82 -35.43 30.44
CA LYS A 213 29.39 -36.42 31.38
C LYS A 213 28.34 -37.44 31.78
#